data_AF-A0A932TS87-F1
#
_entry.id   AF-A0A932TS87-F1
#
_cell.length_a   1.000
_cell.length_b   1.000
_cell.length_c   1.000
_cell.angle_alpha   90.00
_cell.angle_beta   90.00
_cell.angle_gamma   90.00
#
_symmetry.space_group_name_H-M   'P 1'
#
loop_
_entity.id
_entity.type
_entity.pdbx_description
1 polymer ?
#
loop_
_entity_poly.entity_id
_entity_poly.type
_entity_poly.pdbx_seq_one_letter_code
_entity_poly.pdbx_strand_id
1 'polypeptide(L)'
;MVTIYRSSNWDRYRMNIREPHRELEPPAQEIAVVDAALQTLMDAGILPHTRYDHERFLAHRRAVAAQFEIPWTAITPRAQRLLYAINAILQPANLIAAGVFCGNTFISNAGAAVGPGACYKAQQLIGVEIKPAEAERAERNIRCLDPTGVARVVAADAVDVVARFREPIHALYLDADGAGGRGKGIYLDILQAGTTTCLRGASPWRTTA
;
A
#
# COMPACT_ATOMS: atom_id res chain seq x y z
N MET A 1 -25.01 -1.94 -5.74
CA MET A 1 -24.77 -0.65 -6.40
C MET A 1 -23.27 -0.40 -6.39
N VAL A 2 -22.67 -0.01 -7.52
CA VAL A 2 -21.23 0.27 -7.61
C VAL A 2 -21.03 1.78 -7.48
N THR A 3 -20.24 2.21 -6.51
CA THR A 3 -19.85 3.62 -6.34
C THR A 3 -18.50 3.85 -7.03
N ILE A 4 -18.41 4.90 -7.85
CA ILE A 4 -17.18 5.26 -8.58
C ILE A 4 -16.83 6.70 -8.23
N TYR A 5 -15.64 6.91 -7.68
CA TYR A 5 -15.05 8.23 -7.53
C TYR A 5 -14.03 8.52 -8.63
N ARG A 6 -14.10 9.72 -9.21
CA ARG A 6 -13.11 10.24 -10.16
C ARG A 6 -12.88 11.71 -9.85
N SER A 7 -11.62 12.09 -9.60
CA SER A 7 -11.24 13.51 -9.50
C SER A 7 -11.54 14.22 -10.82
N SER A 8 -11.90 15.51 -10.78
CA SER A 8 -12.29 16.28 -11.98
C SER A 8 -11.26 16.29 -13.11
N ASN A 9 -9.98 16.13 -12.80
CA ASN A 9 -8.88 16.13 -13.76
C ASN A 9 -8.21 14.75 -13.95
N TRP A 10 -8.89 13.65 -13.64
CA TRP A 10 -8.29 12.30 -13.66
C TRP A 10 -7.71 11.91 -15.02
N ASP A 11 -8.27 12.41 -16.12
CA ASP A 11 -7.87 12.18 -17.50
C ASP A 11 -6.60 12.95 -17.90
N ARG A 12 -6.36 14.08 -17.23
CA ARG A 12 -5.24 15.01 -17.46
C ARG A 12 -4.12 14.88 -16.43
N TYR A 13 -4.38 14.28 -15.28
CA TYR A 13 -3.38 14.09 -14.23
C TYR A 13 -2.35 13.05 -14.67
N ARG A 14 -1.17 13.52 -15.08
CA ARG A 14 -0.07 12.69 -15.61
C ARG A 14 1.20 12.92 -14.80
N MET A 15 1.92 11.84 -14.56
CA MET A 15 3.22 11.83 -13.90
C MET A 15 4.28 11.34 -14.89
N ASN A 16 5.46 11.94 -14.89
CA ASN A 16 6.63 11.29 -15.47
C ASN A 16 7.08 10.19 -14.50
N ILE A 17 6.88 8.93 -14.87
CA ILE A 17 7.15 7.78 -13.99
C ILE A 17 8.62 7.64 -13.58
N ARG A 18 9.55 8.30 -14.28
CA ARG A 18 10.99 8.31 -13.97
C ARG A 18 11.41 9.49 -13.09
N GLU A 19 10.49 10.40 -12.79
CA GLU A 19 10.67 11.53 -11.86
C GLU A 19 9.65 11.41 -10.71
N PRO A 20 9.72 10.34 -9.89
CA PRO A 20 8.65 9.98 -8.94
C PRO A 20 8.40 11.01 -7.84
N HIS A 21 9.36 11.91 -7.59
CA HIS A 21 9.28 12.94 -6.54
C HIS A 21 8.97 14.33 -7.08
N ARG A 22 8.75 14.47 -8.38
CA ARG A 22 8.37 15.76 -8.96
C ARG A 22 6.99 16.17 -8.46
N GLU A 23 6.89 17.40 -7.97
CA GLU A 23 5.63 18.01 -7.59
C GLU A 23 4.75 18.23 -8.84
N LEU A 24 3.51 17.75 -8.78
CA LEU A 24 2.55 17.83 -9.90
C LEU A 24 1.42 18.83 -9.64
N GLU A 25 1.16 19.16 -8.38
CA GLU A 25 0.09 20.05 -7.94
C GLU A 25 0.38 20.58 -6.54
N PRO A 26 -0.24 21.71 -6.12
CA PRO A 26 -0.12 22.21 -4.77
C PRO A 26 -0.60 21.20 -3.72
N PRO A 27 0.01 21.13 -2.52
CA PRO A 27 -0.37 20.17 -1.49
C PRO A 27 -1.86 20.22 -1.10
N ALA A 28 -2.47 21.40 -1.08
CA ALA A 28 -3.89 21.56 -0.77
C ALA A 28 -4.81 20.88 -1.80
N GLN A 29 -4.41 20.86 -3.08
CA GLN A 29 -5.18 20.20 -4.13
C GLN A 29 -5.07 18.68 -4.03
N GLU A 30 -3.87 18.18 -3.74
CA GLU A 30 -3.65 16.74 -3.48
C GLU A 30 -4.48 16.26 -2.28
N ILE A 31 -4.48 17.02 -1.17
CA ILE A 31 -5.30 16.77 0.01
C ILE A 31 -6.77 16.70 -0.36
N ALA A 32 -7.32 17.73 -1.01
CA ALA A 32 -8.74 17.77 -1.33
C ALA A 32 -9.19 16.58 -2.19
N VAL A 33 -8.37 16.15 -3.15
CA VAL A 33 -8.68 15.01 -4.01
C VAL A 33 -8.64 13.69 -3.24
N VAL A 34 -7.66 13.51 -2.35
CA VAL A 34 -7.54 12.29 -1.53
C VAL A 34 -8.62 12.24 -0.46
N ASP A 35 -8.95 13.36 0.18
CA ASP A 35 -10.01 13.43 1.19
C ASP A 35 -11.37 13.07 0.60
N ALA A 36 -11.67 13.51 -0.63
CA ALA A 36 -12.89 13.10 -1.32
C ALA A 36 -12.91 11.59 -1.67
N ALA A 37 -11.75 11.00 -1.97
CA ALA A 37 -11.64 9.56 -2.16
C ALA A 37 -11.86 8.80 -0.84
N LEU A 38 -11.24 9.26 0.26
CA LEU A 38 -11.42 8.69 1.59
C LEU A 38 -12.88 8.79 2.04
N GLN A 39 -13.54 9.93 1.78
CA GLN A 39 -14.96 10.13 2.05
C GLN A 39 -15.82 9.11 1.30
N THR A 40 -15.53 8.88 0.01
CA THR A 40 -16.25 7.86 -0.78
C THR A 40 -16.08 6.46 -0.18
N LEU A 41 -14.89 6.12 0.33
CA LEU A 41 -14.64 4.84 0.98
C LEU A 41 -15.36 4.73 2.33
N MET A 42 -15.44 5.82 3.11
CA MET A 42 -16.19 5.87 4.36
C MET A 42 -17.70 5.72 4.11
N ASP A 43 -18.25 6.45 3.14
CA ASP A 43 -19.67 6.37 2.78
C ASP A 43 -20.07 4.98 2.27
N ALA A 44 -19.13 4.25 1.66
CA ALA A 44 -19.30 2.86 1.26
C ALA A 44 -19.12 1.84 2.41
N GLY A 45 -18.82 2.29 3.63
CA GLY A 45 -18.58 1.43 4.79
C GLY A 45 -17.24 0.67 4.76
N ILE A 46 -16.30 1.08 3.90
CA ILE A 46 -14.97 0.46 3.79
C ILE A 46 -14.01 1.01 4.84
N LEU A 47 -14.11 2.31 5.13
CA LEU A 47 -13.33 2.98 6.17
C LEU A 47 -14.21 3.44 7.34
N PRO A 48 -13.72 3.38 8.58
CA PRO A 48 -14.45 3.88 9.76
C PRO A 48 -14.52 5.41 9.85
N HIS A 49 -13.53 6.10 9.29
CA HIS A 49 -13.39 7.55 9.28
C HIS A 49 -12.39 7.97 8.19
N THR A 50 -12.26 9.26 7.94
CA THR A 50 -11.33 9.83 6.94
C THR A 50 -10.08 10.48 7.54
N ARG A 51 -10.01 10.61 8.87
CA ARG A 51 -8.95 11.35 9.56
C ARG A 51 -7.61 10.60 9.55
N TYR A 52 -6.55 11.28 9.17
CA TYR A 52 -5.16 10.83 9.29
C TYR A 52 -4.23 12.04 9.51
N ASP A 53 -3.00 11.81 9.98
CA ASP A 53 -2.04 12.87 10.31
C ASP A 53 -1.23 13.29 9.07
N HIS A 54 -1.43 14.53 8.61
CA HIS A 54 -0.80 15.05 7.40
C HIS A 54 0.72 15.26 7.58
N GLU A 55 1.16 15.66 8.77
CA GLU A 55 2.59 15.90 9.04
C GLU A 55 3.36 14.58 9.08
N ARG A 56 2.76 13.53 9.65
CA ARG A 56 3.33 12.18 9.58
C ARG A 56 3.43 11.67 8.15
N PHE A 57 2.41 11.90 7.33
CA PHE A 57 2.48 11.57 5.91
C PHE A 57 3.62 12.31 5.20
N LEU A 58 3.78 13.61 5.45
CA LEU A 58 4.86 14.39 4.84
C LEU A 58 6.25 13.93 5.32
N ALA A 59 6.37 13.55 6.60
CA ALA A 59 7.60 12.95 7.12
C ALA A 59 7.95 11.65 6.38
N HIS A 60 6.96 10.79 6.17
CA HIS A 60 7.10 9.54 5.41
C HIS A 60 7.54 9.81 3.97
N ARG A 61 6.82 10.68 3.26
CA ARG A 61 7.14 11.03 1.87
C ARG A 61 8.56 11.57 1.71
N ARG A 62 8.98 12.48 2.61
CA ARG A 62 10.35 13.04 2.59
C ARG A 62 11.41 11.96 2.81
N ALA A 63 11.17 11.04 3.75
CA ALA A 63 12.11 9.97 4.05
C ALA A 63 12.26 8.99 2.88
N VAL A 64 11.15 8.62 2.23
CA VAL A 64 11.18 7.80 1.00
C VAL A 64 11.97 8.52 -0.10
N ALA A 65 11.67 9.79 -0.37
CA ALA A 65 12.37 10.56 -1.41
C ALA A 65 13.88 10.71 -1.16
N ALA A 66 14.30 10.76 0.10
CA ALA A 66 15.70 10.90 0.47
C ALA A 66 16.49 9.58 0.42
N GLN A 67 15.84 8.43 0.62
CA GLN A 67 16.53 7.17 0.90
C GLN A 67 16.28 6.06 -0.12
N PHE A 68 15.19 6.10 -0.88
CA PHE A 68 14.85 5.01 -1.78
C PHE A 68 15.50 5.16 -3.16
N GLU A 69 16.07 4.07 -3.66
CA GLU A 69 16.38 3.92 -5.08
C GLU A 69 15.10 3.54 -5.85
N ILE A 70 14.55 4.47 -6.63
CA ILE A 70 13.31 4.29 -7.41
C ILE A 70 13.58 4.53 -8.90
N PRO A 71 13.86 3.49 -9.70
CA PRO A 71 14.14 3.64 -11.13
C PRO A 71 12.94 4.19 -11.92
N TRP A 72 11.74 3.78 -11.52
CA TRP A 72 10.46 4.31 -11.99
C TRP A 72 9.33 3.84 -11.06
N THR A 73 8.17 4.49 -11.13
CA THR A 73 6.96 4.04 -10.40
C THR A 73 5.67 4.40 -11.13
N ALA A 74 4.66 3.55 -11.01
CA ALA A 74 3.30 3.85 -11.45
C ALA A 74 2.45 4.51 -10.34
N ILE A 75 2.95 4.55 -9.10
CA ILE A 75 2.27 5.17 -7.97
C ILE A 75 2.43 6.68 -8.06
N THR A 76 1.33 7.37 -8.36
CA THR A 76 1.31 8.84 -8.36
C THR A 76 1.33 9.40 -6.93
N PRO A 77 1.67 10.70 -6.73
CA PRO A 77 1.61 11.34 -5.41
C PRO A 77 0.26 11.18 -4.70
N ARG A 78 -0.86 11.35 -5.43
CA ARG A 78 -2.22 11.11 -4.92
C ARG A 78 -2.42 9.67 -4.46
N ALA A 79 -1.97 8.69 -5.25
CA ALA A 79 -2.07 7.27 -4.90
C ALA A 79 -1.21 6.93 -3.67
N GLN A 80 0.01 7.47 -3.58
CA GLN A 80 0.88 7.31 -2.41
C GLN A 80 0.18 7.82 -1.14
N ARG A 81 -0.38 9.03 -1.17
CA ARG A 81 -1.10 9.62 -0.03
C ARG A 81 -2.32 8.80 0.33
N LEU A 82 -3.11 8.37 -0.65
CA LEU A 82 -4.31 7.56 -0.42
C LEU A 82 -3.96 6.23 0.25
N LEU A 83 -2.95 5.51 -0.23
CA LEU A 83 -2.50 4.25 0.36
C LEU A 83 -2.00 4.44 1.79
N TYR A 84 -1.21 5.48 2.05
CA TYR A 84 -0.75 5.80 3.39
C TYR A 84 -1.93 6.11 4.32
N ALA A 85 -2.86 6.96 3.88
CA ALA A 85 -4.01 7.37 4.67
C ALA A 85 -4.92 6.18 5.02
N ILE A 86 -5.23 5.31 4.05
CA ILE A 86 -6.01 4.09 4.28
C ILE A 86 -5.36 3.25 5.38
N ASN A 87 -4.04 3.04 5.33
CA ASN A 87 -3.34 2.21 6.32
C ASN A 87 -3.15 2.92 7.68
N ALA A 88 -3.06 4.26 7.70
CA ALA A 88 -3.06 5.04 8.94
C ALA A 88 -4.43 4.99 9.66
N ILE A 89 -5.51 4.85 8.89
CA ILE A 89 -6.88 4.71 9.39
C ILE A 89 -7.14 3.26 9.84
N LEU A 90 -6.84 2.27 8.99
CA LEU A 90 -7.13 0.86 9.26
C LEU A 90 -6.17 0.21 10.27
N GLN A 91 -4.93 0.70 10.36
CA GLN A 91 -3.89 0.22 11.26
C GLN A 91 -3.73 -1.32 11.27
N PRO A 92 -3.54 -1.96 10.09
CA PRO A 92 -3.50 -3.42 9.99
C PRO A 92 -2.33 -4.00 10.79
N ALA A 93 -2.62 -4.92 11.71
CA ALA A 93 -1.56 -5.64 12.42
C ALA A 93 -0.72 -6.51 11.45
N ASN A 94 -1.36 -7.09 10.45
CA ASN A 94 -0.70 -7.86 9.39
C ASN A 94 -1.12 -7.38 8.01
N LEU A 95 -0.14 -7.06 7.16
CA LEU A 95 -0.34 -6.62 5.78
C LEU A 95 0.53 -7.43 4.83
N ILE A 96 -0.03 -7.82 3.69
CA ILE A 96 0.74 -8.38 2.57
C ILE A 96 0.51 -7.51 1.34
N ALA A 97 1.59 -7.13 0.65
CA ALA A 97 1.53 -6.44 -0.64
C ALA A 97 2.18 -7.32 -1.71
N ALA A 98 1.39 -7.75 -2.70
CA ALA A 98 1.85 -8.57 -3.81
C ALA A 98 2.25 -7.70 -5.00
N GLY A 99 3.45 -7.88 -5.54
CA GLY A 99 3.99 -7.09 -6.65
C GLY A 99 4.49 -5.72 -6.19
N VAL A 100 5.64 -5.71 -5.51
CA VAL A 100 6.15 -4.49 -4.86
C VAL A 100 7.29 -3.81 -5.61
N PHE A 101 7.84 -4.45 -6.63
CA PHE A 101 8.95 -3.94 -7.43
C PHE A 101 10.11 -3.47 -6.53
N CYS A 102 10.56 -2.21 -6.65
CA CYS A 102 11.60 -1.60 -5.84
C CYS A 102 11.15 -1.14 -4.43
N GLY A 103 9.93 -1.50 -4.01
CA GLY A 103 9.43 -1.26 -2.66
C GLY A 103 8.65 0.05 -2.46
N ASN A 104 8.60 0.96 -3.43
CA ASN A 104 7.86 2.23 -3.30
C ASN A 104 6.35 2.01 -3.03
N THR A 105 5.74 1.06 -3.73
CA THR A 105 4.33 0.70 -3.53
C THR A 105 4.11 0.04 -2.16
N PHE A 106 5.04 -0.81 -1.73
CA PHE A 106 4.95 -1.46 -0.42
C PHE A 106 5.08 -0.45 0.72
N ILE A 107 6.06 0.44 0.69
CA ILE A 107 6.25 1.43 1.74
C ILE A 107 5.12 2.46 1.77
N SER A 108 4.45 2.73 0.64
CA SER A 108 3.23 3.55 0.61
C SER A 108 2.08 2.92 1.41
N ASN A 109 2.05 1.59 1.53
CA ASN A 109 1.09 0.87 2.39
C ASN A 109 1.62 0.73 3.83
N ALA A 110 2.89 0.37 4.00
CA ALA A 110 3.50 0.04 5.28
C ALA A 110 3.94 1.27 6.09
N GLY A 111 4.16 2.43 5.46
CA GLY A 111 4.80 3.61 6.06
C GLY A 111 4.02 4.27 7.18
N ALA A 112 2.72 3.97 7.31
CA ALA A 112 1.94 4.39 8.47
C ALA A 112 2.28 3.56 9.73
N ALA A 113 3.00 2.44 9.63
CA ALA A 113 3.44 1.62 10.76
C ALA A 113 4.93 1.73 11.07
N VAL A 114 5.75 2.14 10.10
CA VAL A 114 7.22 2.11 10.20
C VAL A 114 7.86 3.37 9.62
N GLY A 115 9.07 3.69 10.12
CA GLY A 115 9.84 4.84 9.68
C GLY A 115 9.28 6.20 10.11
N PRO A 116 9.84 7.30 9.58
CA PRO A 116 9.39 8.66 9.86
C PRO A 116 7.95 8.82 9.36
N GLY A 117 6.99 8.98 10.26
CA GLY A 117 5.56 9.01 9.92
C GLY A 117 4.77 7.80 10.42
N ALA A 118 5.38 6.84 11.10
CA ALA A 118 4.65 5.79 11.79
C ALA A 118 3.62 6.37 12.79
N CYS A 119 2.40 5.83 12.79
CA CYS A 119 1.32 6.19 13.69
C CYS A 119 0.67 5.02 14.43
N TYR A 120 1.02 3.79 14.10
CA TYR A 120 0.61 2.60 14.82
C TYR A 120 1.73 1.56 14.83
N LYS A 121 1.56 0.50 15.61
CA LYS A 121 2.49 -0.65 15.65
C LYS A 121 1.85 -1.83 14.92
N ALA A 122 2.46 -2.25 13.82
CA ALA A 122 2.12 -3.49 13.15
C ALA A 122 2.85 -4.69 13.79
N GLN A 123 2.36 -5.89 13.52
CA GLN A 123 3.05 -7.15 13.81
C GLN A 123 3.93 -7.56 12.64
N GLN A 124 3.36 -7.67 11.43
CA GLN A 124 4.10 -8.10 10.23
C GLN A 124 3.61 -7.41 8.97
N LEU A 125 4.51 -6.77 8.23
CA LEU A 125 4.22 -6.15 6.94
C LEU A 125 5.14 -6.79 5.91
N ILE A 126 4.57 -7.45 4.90
CA ILE A 126 5.32 -8.27 3.96
C ILE A 126 5.07 -7.77 2.54
N GLY A 127 6.11 -7.23 1.91
CA GLY A 127 6.14 -7.02 0.47
C GLY A 127 6.59 -8.30 -0.23
N VAL A 128 5.95 -8.65 -1.34
CA VAL A 128 6.29 -9.84 -2.14
C VAL A 128 6.63 -9.41 -3.56
N GLU A 129 7.81 -9.80 -4.02
CA GLU A 129 8.28 -9.55 -5.38
C GLU A 129 8.81 -10.85 -5.98
N ILE A 130 8.44 -11.16 -7.22
CA ILE A 130 8.81 -12.42 -7.87
C ILE A 130 10.26 -12.37 -8.41
N LYS A 131 10.75 -11.19 -8.79
CA LYS A 131 12.10 -10.99 -9.33
C LYS A 131 13.10 -10.79 -8.18
N PRO A 132 14.06 -11.73 -7.96
CA PRO A 132 14.97 -11.65 -6.81
C PRO A 132 15.75 -10.35 -6.71
N ALA A 133 16.30 -9.85 -7.83
CA ALA A 133 17.08 -8.60 -7.83
C ALA A 133 16.25 -7.36 -7.43
N GLU A 134 14.96 -7.31 -7.80
CA GLU A 134 14.07 -6.21 -7.41
C GLU A 134 13.63 -6.35 -5.95
N ALA A 135 13.37 -7.59 -5.50
CA ALA A 135 13.09 -7.88 -4.10
C ALA A 135 14.26 -7.48 -3.18
N GLU A 136 15.51 -7.77 -3.59
CA GLU A 136 16.72 -7.35 -2.86
C GLU A 136 16.87 -5.82 -2.82
N ARG A 137 16.63 -5.13 -3.94
CA ARG A 137 16.61 -3.66 -3.96
C ARG A 137 15.54 -3.11 -3.02
N ALA A 138 14.34 -3.65 -3.09
CA ALA A 138 13.23 -3.24 -2.24
C ALA A 138 13.52 -3.49 -0.76
N GLU A 139 14.10 -4.64 -0.41
CA GLU A 139 14.48 -4.93 0.97
C GLU A 139 15.54 -3.94 1.48
N ARG A 140 16.57 -3.60 0.67
CA ARG A 140 17.54 -2.56 1.04
C ARG A 140 16.86 -1.21 1.29
N ASN A 141 15.98 -0.78 0.39
CA ASN A 141 15.21 0.45 0.55
C ASN A 141 14.40 0.44 1.86
N ILE A 142 13.67 -0.66 2.13
CA ILE A 142 12.84 -0.80 3.34
C ILE A 142 13.69 -0.76 4.61
N ARG A 143 14.87 -1.39 4.61
CA ARG A 143 15.78 -1.38 5.78
C ARG A 143 16.30 0.01 6.13
N CYS A 144 16.37 0.94 5.19
CA CYS A 144 16.73 2.33 5.47
C CYS A 144 15.69 3.03 6.37
N LEU A 145 14.41 2.66 6.26
CA LEU A 145 13.32 3.25 7.05
C LEU A 145 12.88 2.40 8.25
N ASP A 146 13.01 1.08 8.15
CA ASP A 146 12.69 0.16 9.22
C ASP A 146 13.88 -0.78 9.50
N PRO A 147 14.78 -0.47 10.44
CA PRO A 147 15.83 -1.40 10.82
C PRO A 147 15.33 -2.58 11.68
N THR A 148 14.07 -2.56 12.15
CA THR A 148 13.55 -3.55 13.11
C THR A 148 13.12 -4.87 12.45
N GLY A 149 12.77 -4.84 11.16
CA GLY A 149 12.33 -6.03 10.41
C GLY A 149 10.81 -6.28 10.45
N VAL A 150 10.03 -5.38 11.05
CA VAL A 150 8.55 -5.46 11.05
C VAL A 150 8.01 -5.40 9.62
N ALA A 151 8.49 -4.43 8.83
CA ALA A 151 8.27 -4.37 7.39
C ALA A 151 9.44 -5.02 6.66
N ARG A 152 9.18 -5.98 5.78
CA ARG A 152 10.21 -6.69 4.99
C ARG A 152 9.71 -7.09 3.62
N VAL A 153 10.63 -7.30 2.69
CA VAL A 153 10.36 -7.80 1.34
C VAL A 153 10.96 -9.19 1.16
N VAL A 154 10.20 -10.07 0.53
CA VAL A 154 10.64 -11.43 0.18
C VAL A 154 10.59 -11.66 -1.33
N ALA A 155 11.61 -12.34 -1.84
CA ALA A 155 11.67 -12.82 -3.21
C ALA A 155 10.86 -14.14 -3.32
N ALA A 156 9.59 -14.07 -3.68
CA ALA A 156 8.70 -15.24 -3.64
C ALA A 156 7.47 -15.10 -4.55
N ASP A 157 6.76 -16.20 -4.76
CA ASP A 157 5.42 -16.20 -5.35
C ASP A 157 4.38 -15.71 -4.31
N ALA A 158 3.57 -14.73 -4.69
CA ALA A 158 2.56 -14.14 -3.82
C ALA A 158 1.47 -15.14 -3.42
N VAL A 159 1.09 -16.07 -4.30
CA VAL A 159 0.12 -17.14 -3.99
C VAL A 159 0.66 -18.02 -2.88
N ASP A 160 1.93 -18.44 -2.97
CA ASP A 160 2.58 -19.27 -1.96
C ASP A 160 2.72 -18.55 -0.61
N VAL A 161 3.14 -17.28 -0.63
CA VAL A 161 3.28 -16.48 0.60
C VAL A 161 1.94 -16.33 1.30
N VAL A 162 0.88 -15.99 0.55
CA VAL A 162 -0.46 -15.81 1.12
C VAL A 162 -1.04 -17.14 1.62
N ALA A 163 -0.90 -18.22 0.85
CA ALA A 163 -1.41 -19.56 1.23
C ALA A 163 -0.78 -20.10 2.51
N ARG A 164 0.49 -19.77 2.77
CA ARG A 164 1.25 -20.24 3.93
C ARG A 164 1.15 -19.32 5.14
N PHE A 165 0.64 -18.11 4.98
CA PHE A 165 0.48 -17.17 6.08
C PHE A 165 -0.61 -17.67 7.04
N ARG A 166 -0.26 -17.78 8.33
CA ARG A 166 -1.15 -18.40 9.34
C ARG A 166 -1.98 -17.40 10.14
N GLU A 167 -1.45 -16.17 10.27
CA GLU A 167 -2.10 -15.11 11.01
C GLU A 167 -3.21 -14.43 10.17
N PRO A 168 -4.15 -13.71 10.80
CA PRO A 168 -5.15 -12.95 10.06
C PRO A 168 -4.49 -11.87 9.18
N ILE A 169 -4.87 -11.80 7.90
CA ILE A 169 -4.43 -10.72 6.99
C ILE A 169 -5.46 -9.61 7.09
N HIS A 170 -5.06 -8.44 7.58
CA HIS A 170 -5.97 -7.30 7.79
C HIS A 170 -6.00 -6.37 6.56
N ALA A 171 -4.93 -6.37 5.77
CA ALA A 171 -4.84 -5.66 4.51
C ALA A 171 -4.05 -6.49 3.48
N LEU A 172 -4.61 -6.64 2.27
CA LEU A 172 -3.99 -7.32 1.15
C LEU A 172 -3.96 -6.37 -0.05
N TYR A 173 -2.77 -5.93 -0.44
CA TYR A 173 -2.55 -5.09 -1.62
C TYR A 173 -2.16 -5.96 -2.82
N LEU A 174 -2.76 -5.71 -3.98
CA LEU A 174 -2.57 -6.51 -5.20
C LEU A 174 -2.08 -5.63 -6.34
N ASP A 175 -0.80 -5.81 -6.73
CA ASP A 175 -0.22 -5.25 -7.94
C ASP A 175 0.81 -6.21 -8.59
N ALA A 176 0.54 -7.50 -8.53
CA ALA A 176 1.34 -8.52 -9.18
C ALA A 176 0.97 -8.73 -10.66
N ASP A 177 1.90 -9.31 -11.41
CA ASP A 177 1.63 -9.92 -12.72
C ASP A 177 1.93 -11.42 -12.63
N GLY A 178 1.03 -12.23 -13.18
CA GLY A 178 1.18 -13.68 -13.20
C GLY A 178 2.31 -14.12 -14.13
N ALA A 179 3.10 -15.10 -13.66
CA ALA A 179 4.15 -15.72 -14.45
C ALA A 179 3.62 -16.30 -15.78
N GLY A 180 4.48 -16.38 -16.79
CA GLY A 180 4.12 -16.97 -18.09
C GLY A 180 3.10 -16.17 -18.90
N GLY A 181 2.95 -14.86 -18.65
CA GLY A 181 2.05 -14.00 -19.42
C GLY A 181 0.59 -14.02 -18.97
N ARG A 182 0.28 -14.60 -17.80
CA ARG A 182 -1.08 -14.60 -17.22
C ARG A 182 -1.57 -13.20 -16.77
N GLY A 183 -0.66 -12.22 -16.72
CA GLY A 183 -0.99 -10.83 -16.41
C GLY A 183 -1.74 -10.69 -15.09
N LYS A 184 -2.74 -9.81 -15.04
CA LYS A 184 -3.51 -9.50 -13.83
C LYS A 184 -4.48 -10.60 -13.37
N GLY A 185 -4.58 -11.72 -14.10
CA GLY A 185 -5.40 -12.87 -13.71
C GLY A 185 -4.95 -13.54 -12.39
N ILE A 186 -3.69 -13.33 -11.98
CA ILE A 186 -3.15 -13.84 -10.71
C ILE A 186 -3.86 -13.27 -9.47
N TYR A 187 -4.58 -12.16 -9.58
CA TYR A 187 -5.28 -11.56 -8.43
C TYR A 187 -6.33 -12.51 -7.83
N LEU A 188 -7.03 -13.27 -8.69
CA LEU A 188 -8.00 -14.25 -8.21
C LEU A 188 -7.29 -15.38 -7.44
N ASP A 189 -6.18 -15.88 -7.96
CA ASP A 189 -5.40 -16.96 -7.33
C ASP A 189 -4.88 -16.52 -5.95
N ILE A 190 -4.37 -15.28 -5.83
CA ILE A 190 -3.89 -14.71 -4.56
C ILE A 190 -5.07 -14.55 -3.56
N LEU A 191 -6.20 -14.02 -4.02
CA LEU A 191 -7.39 -13.86 -3.17
C LEU A 191 -7.92 -15.20 -2.67
N GLN A 192 -7.99 -16.20 -3.56
CA GLN A 192 -8.42 -17.55 -3.21
C GLN A 192 -7.51 -18.17 -2.16
N ALA A 193 -6.19 -18.06 -2.34
CA ALA A 193 -5.20 -18.50 -1.35
C ALA A 193 -5.37 -17.82 0.02
N GLY A 194 -5.76 -16.54 0.04
CA GLY A 194 -5.91 -15.74 1.26
C GLY A 194 -7.31 -15.72 1.87
N THR A 195 -8.31 -16.36 1.26
CA THR A 195 -9.73 -16.20 1.64
C THR A 195 -9.94 -16.37 3.14
N THR A 196 -9.44 -17.45 3.71
CA THR A 196 -9.63 -17.80 5.11
C THR A 196 -8.94 -16.81 6.07
N THR A 197 -7.73 -16.37 5.75
CA THR A 197 -6.96 -15.46 6.62
C THR A 197 -7.43 -14.02 6.51
N CYS A 198 -7.84 -13.59 5.32
CA CYS A 198 -8.45 -12.27 5.10
C CYS A 198 -9.79 -12.15 5.82
N LEU A 199 -10.65 -13.17 5.77
CA LEU A 199 -11.93 -13.18 6.48
C LEU A 199 -11.76 -13.07 8.00
N ARG A 200 -10.71 -13.67 8.57
CA ARG A 200 -10.40 -13.53 10.00
C ARG A 200 -9.92 -12.11 10.33
N GLY A 201 -9.11 -11.51 9.47
CA GLY A 201 -8.57 -10.15 9.69
C GLY A 201 -9.61 -9.05 9.49
N ALA A 202 -10.61 -9.28 8.65
CA ALA A 202 -11.75 -8.38 8.46
C ALA A 202 -12.79 -8.43 9.60
N SER A 203 -12.58 -9.25 10.64
CA SER A 203 -13.60 -9.47 11.67
C SER A 203 -13.87 -8.35 12.70
N PRO A 204 -13.11 -7.24 12.85
CA PRO A 204 -13.56 -6.17 13.75
C PRO A 204 -14.82 -5.44 13.24
N TRP A 205 -15.22 -5.67 11.97
CA TRP A 205 -16.37 -5.01 11.34
C TRP A 205 -17.70 -5.76 11.51
N ARG A 206 -17.74 -6.85 12.29
CA ARG A 206 -19.01 -7.44 12.72
C ARG A 206 -19.60 -6.52 13.79
N THR A 207 -20.53 -5.68 13.34
CA THR A 207 -21.45 -4.90 14.16
C THR A 207 -21.87 -5.68 15.40
N THR A 208 -21.61 -5.10 16.57
CA THR A 208 -22.45 -5.38 17.74
C THR A 208 -23.90 -5.12 17.31
N ALA A 209 -24.68 -6.19 17.27
CA ALA A 209 -26.14 -6.14 17.18
C ALA A 209 -26.72 -5.48 18.43
#